data_AF-A0A7Y0TG21-F1
#
_entry.id   AF-A0A7Y0TG21-F1
#
_cell.length_a   1.000
_cell.length_b   1.000
_cell.length_c   1.000
_cell.angle_alpha   90.00
_cell.angle_beta   90.00
_cell.angle_gamma   90.00
#
_symmetry.space_group_name_H-M   'P 1'
#
loop_
_entity.id
_entity.type
_entity.pdbx_description
1 polymer ?
#
loop_
_entity_poly.entity_id
_entity_poly.type
_entity_poly.pdbx_seq_one_letter_code
_entity_poly.pdbx_strand_id
1 'polypeptide(L)'
;MTPLALSDVSTYVEENIGTFHQKRIATLDDLSLSKVLKRKNPYLFKAKFVLTAEEIVRGLVDAHISSNEETVFGDWLEGLAIFINGKVYGGWKSGIPGVDLEFDKDGKRFIVTIKSGPNWGNSSQIAKMKSDFKTAAKTLRTSNSGIHVVAVNGCCYGKTRISDQGDYFKYCGQPFWEFISSGVSFCLRYIL
;
A
#
# COMPACT_ATOMS: atom_id res chain seq x y z
N MET A 1 4.62 8.26 23.33
CA MET A 1 3.97 7.08 22.76
C MET A 1 2.60 6.96 23.42
N THR A 2 1.55 6.92 22.61
CA THR A 2 0.18 6.75 23.10
C THR A 2 -0.26 5.30 22.85
N PRO A 3 -0.80 4.57 23.84
CA PRO A 3 -1.35 3.24 23.61
C PRO A 3 -2.46 3.28 22.55
N LEU A 4 -2.40 2.38 21.56
CA LEU A 4 -3.44 2.27 20.54
C LEU A 4 -4.70 1.62 21.14
N ALA A 5 -5.83 2.32 21.11
CA ALA A 5 -7.12 1.73 21.43
C ALA A 5 -7.68 0.99 20.21
N LEU A 6 -8.04 -0.28 20.34
CA LEU A 6 -8.60 -1.06 19.22
C LEU A 6 -9.94 -0.50 18.72
N SER A 7 -10.72 0.15 19.60
CA SER A 7 -11.95 0.85 19.25
C SER A 7 -11.74 1.97 18.23
N ASP A 8 -10.61 2.69 18.30
CA ASP A 8 -10.28 3.74 17.35
C ASP A 8 -10.05 3.16 15.95
N VAL A 9 -9.44 1.97 15.89
CA VAL A 9 -9.21 1.27 14.62
C VAL A 9 -10.52 0.77 14.03
N SER A 10 -11.39 0.15 14.85
CA SER A 10 -12.72 -0.27 14.41
C SER A 10 -13.55 0.89 13.88
N THR A 11 -13.57 2.02 14.60
CA THR A 11 -14.29 3.23 14.18
C THR A 11 -13.76 3.75 12.84
N TYR A 12 -12.44 3.84 12.68
CA TYR A 12 -11.85 4.27 11.41
C TYR A 12 -12.22 3.32 10.27
N VAL A 13 -12.19 2.01 10.50
CA VAL A 13 -12.59 1.01 9.49
C VAL A 13 -14.06 1.21 9.10
N GLU A 14 -14.97 1.31 10.07
CA GLU A 14 -16.40 1.51 9.83
C GLU A 14 -16.68 2.80 9.04
N GLU A 15 -16.02 3.91 9.38
CA GLU A 15 -16.20 5.20 8.71
C GLU A 15 -15.64 5.21 7.27
N ASN A 16 -14.58 4.44 7.00
CA ASN A 16 -13.85 4.51 5.73
C ASN A 16 -14.14 3.35 4.77
N ILE A 17 -14.73 2.24 5.23
CA ILE A 17 -15.07 1.09 4.38
C ILE A 17 -16.16 1.44 3.36
N GLY A 18 -17.08 2.34 3.70
CA GLY A 18 -18.09 2.86 2.77
C GLY A 18 -17.44 3.52 1.54
N THR A 19 -16.41 4.32 1.76
CA THR A 19 -15.63 4.96 0.70
C THR A 19 -14.91 3.96 -0.20
N PHE A 20 -14.40 2.86 0.39
CA PHE A 20 -13.81 1.75 -0.38
C PHE A 20 -14.85 1.14 -1.34
N HIS A 21 -16.05 0.84 -0.85
CA HIS A 21 -17.13 0.28 -1.68
C HIS A 21 -17.60 1.26 -2.76
N GLN A 22 -17.73 2.55 -2.44
CA GLN A 22 -18.11 3.57 -3.41
C GLN A 22 -17.07 3.72 -4.52
N LYS A 23 -15.76 3.76 -4.19
CA LYS A 23 -14.68 3.79 -5.19
C LYS A 23 -14.72 2.55 -6.09
N ARG A 24 -14.97 1.37 -5.51
CA ARG A 24 -15.12 0.13 -6.27
C ARG A 24 -16.27 0.22 -7.28
N ILE A 25 -17.43 0.73 -6.86
CA ILE A 25 -18.60 0.92 -7.76
C ILE A 25 -18.27 1.95 -8.84
N ALA A 26 -17.69 3.09 -8.50
CA ALA A 26 -17.36 4.15 -9.46
C ALA A 26 -16.41 3.68 -10.57
N THR A 27 -15.55 2.69 -10.31
CA THR A 27 -14.69 2.13 -11.36
C THR A 27 -15.47 1.36 -12.43
N LEU A 28 -16.69 0.90 -12.13
CA LEU A 28 -17.58 0.29 -13.11
C LEU A 28 -18.28 1.33 -13.98
N ASP A 29 -18.53 2.53 -13.46
CA ASP A 29 -19.21 3.59 -14.20
C ASP A 29 -18.38 4.07 -15.41
N ASP A 30 -17.05 4.04 -15.29
CA ASP A 30 -16.11 4.40 -16.37
C ASP A 30 -15.81 3.26 -17.35
N LEU A 31 -16.36 2.06 -17.10
CA LEU A 31 -16.09 0.86 -17.86
C LEU A 31 -16.88 0.84 -19.16
N SER A 32 -16.23 1.24 -20.25
CA SER A 32 -16.77 1.09 -21.60
C SER A 32 -16.19 -0.14 -22.30
N LEU A 33 -17.05 -0.96 -22.94
CA LEU A 33 -16.65 -2.14 -23.71
C LEU A 33 -15.51 -1.86 -24.70
N SER A 34 -15.54 -0.69 -25.37
CA SER A 34 -14.51 -0.26 -26.32
C SER A 34 -13.12 -0.04 -25.68
N LYS A 35 -13.05 0.52 -24.46
CA LYS A 35 -11.79 0.66 -23.70
C LYS A 35 -11.21 -0.69 -23.32
N VAL A 36 -12.06 -1.68 -23.01
CA VAL A 36 -11.61 -2.98 -22.52
C VAL A 36 -11.14 -3.88 -23.65
N LEU A 37 -11.88 -3.91 -24.76
CA LEU A 37 -11.52 -4.69 -25.96
C LEU A 37 -10.17 -4.26 -26.56
N LYS A 38 -9.82 -2.97 -26.49
CA LYS A 38 -8.52 -2.45 -26.95
C LYS A 38 -7.30 -2.99 -26.19
N ARG A 39 -7.48 -3.51 -24.97
CA ARG A 39 -6.38 -3.87 -24.07
C ARG A 39 -5.94 -5.34 -24.19
N LYS A 40 -6.64 -6.19 -24.94
CA LYS A 40 -6.33 -7.64 -25.02
C LYS A 40 -6.03 -8.08 -26.45
N ASN A 41 -5.19 -9.10 -26.56
CA ASN A 41 -4.84 -9.73 -27.83
C ASN A 41 -5.95 -10.74 -28.22
N PRO A 42 -6.63 -10.58 -29.38
CA PRO A 42 -7.68 -11.49 -29.82
C PRO A 42 -7.26 -12.97 -29.89
N TYR A 43 -5.98 -13.24 -30.17
CA TYR A 43 -5.45 -14.60 -30.24
C TYR A 43 -5.46 -15.30 -28.88
N LEU A 44 -5.42 -14.56 -27.77
CA LEU A 44 -5.51 -15.15 -26.42
C LEU A 44 -6.89 -15.75 -26.14
N PHE A 45 -7.97 -15.19 -26.71
CA PHE A 45 -9.31 -15.77 -26.57
C PHE A 45 -9.39 -17.12 -27.28
N LYS A 46 -8.79 -17.23 -28.47
CA LYS A 46 -8.69 -18.49 -29.22
C LYS A 46 -7.85 -19.52 -28.46
N ALA A 47 -6.71 -19.11 -27.89
CA ALA A 47 -5.85 -19.99 -27.11
C ALA A 47 -6.50 -20.49 -25.81
N LYS A 48 -7.36 -19.67 -25.19
CA LYS A 48 -8.13 -20.02 -23.99
C LYS A 48 -9.43 -20.78 -24.26
N PHE A 49 -9.71 -21.13 -25.52
CA PHE A 49 -10.94 -21.79 -25.95
C PHE A 49 -12.21 -21.05 -25.50
N VAL A 50 -12.20 -19.73 -25.63
CA VAL A 50 -13.38 -18.90 -25.36
C VAL A 50 -14.32 -19.00 -26.56
N LEU A 51 -15.55 -19.48 -26.33
CA LEU A 51 -16.51 -19.86 -27.36
C LEU A 51 -17.64 -18.85 -27.54
N THR A 52 -17.94 -18.04 -26.52
CA THR A 52 -19.06 -17.10 -26.57
C THR A 52 -18.61 -15.66 -26.33
N ALA A 53 -19.39 -14.71 -26.88
CA ALA A 53 -19.18 -13.29 -26.61
C ALA A 53 -19.36 -12.95 -25.11
N GLU A 54 -20.23 -13.69 -24.42
CA GLU A 54 -20.48 -13.56 -22.99
C GLU A 54 -19.24 -13.91 -22.17
N GLU A 55 -18.54 -15.01 -22.48
CA GLU A 55 -17.29 -15.40 -21.82
C GLU A 55 -16.17 -14.35 -22.02
N ILE A 56 -16.10 -13.75 -23.21
CA ILE A 56 -15.18 -12.65 -23.50
C ILE A 56 -15.51 -11.46 -22.59
N VAL A 57 -16.77 -11.01 -22.59
CA VAL A 57 -17.19 -9.84 -21.80
C VAL A 57 -17.01 -10.08 -20.31
N ARG A 58 -17.44 -11.25 -19.79
CA ARG A 58 -17.28 -11.62 -18.38
C ARG A 58 -15.81 -11.62 -17.97
N GLY A 59 -14.94 -12.32 -18.70
CA GLY A 59 -13.51 -12.38 -18.38
C GLY A 59 -12.80 -11.03 -18.45
N LEU A 60 -13.30 -10.12 -19.30
CA LEU A 60 -12.82 -8.75 -19.40
C LEU A 60 -13.26 -7.88 -18.21
N VAL A 61 -14.53 -7.97 -17.81
CA VAL A 61 -15.09 -7.23 -16.68
C VAL A 61 -14.47 -7.73 -15.37
N ASP A 62 -14.40 -9.04 -15.16
CA ASP A 62 -13.79 -9.64 -13.95
C ASP A 62 -12.33 -9.21 -13.78
N ALA A 63 -11.55 -9.24 -14.87
CA ALA A 63 -10.16 -8.79 -14.84
C ALA A 63 -10.04 -7.29 -14.54
N HIS A 64 -10.97 -6.47 -15.05
CA HIS A 64 -10.99 -5.03 -14.77
C HIS A 64 -11.28 -4.76 -13.30
N ILE A 65 -12.36 -5.36 -12.78
CA ILE A 65 -12.76 -5.27 -11.37
C ILE A 65 -11.59 -5.69 -10.47
N SER A 66 -11.01 -6.86 -10.72
CA SER A 66 -9.89 -7.38 -9.93
C SER A 66 -8.67 -6.43 -9.92
N SER A 67 -8.30 -5.87 -11.07
CA SER A 67 -7.14 -4.94 -11.14
C SER A 67 -7.38 -3.61 -10.42
N ASN A 68 -8.61 -3.10 -10.46
CA ASN A 68 -8.95 -1.86 -9.75
C ASN A 68 -9.07 -2.09 -8.25
N GLU A 69 -9.63 -3.23 -7.83
CA GLU A 69 -9.75 -3.60 -6.42
C GLU A 69 -8.39 -3.60 -5.72
N GLU A 70 -7.35 -4.12 -6.37
CA GLU A 70 -5.99 -4.07 -5.80
C GLU A 70 -5.50 -2.64 -5.56
N THR A 71 -5.82 -1.71 -6.47
CA THR A 71 -5.46 -0.29 -6.34
C THR A 71 -6.24 0.37 -5.21
N VAL A 72 -7.57 0.22 -5.23
CA VAL A 72 -8.45 0.80 -4.21
C VAL A 72 -8.12 0.25 -2.81
N PHE A 73 -7.78 -1.04 -2.73
CA PHE A 73 -7.40 -1.69 -1.48
C PHE A 73 -6.03 -1.25 -1.00
N GLY A 74 -5.07 -1.04 -1.91
CA GLY A 74 -3.76 -0.46 -1.60
C GLY A 74 -3.87 0.92 -0.98
N ASP A 75 -4.63 1.82 -1.60
CA ASP A 75 -4.88 3.18 -1.10
C ASP A 75 -5.52 3.16 0.30
N TRP A 76 -6.45 2.23 0.51
CA TRP A 76 -7.14 2.08 1.79
C TRP A 76 -6.20 1.60 2.90
N LEU A 77 -5.36 0.62 2.61
CA LEU A 77 -4.34 0.12 3.54
C LEU A 77 -3.29 1.18 3.88
N GLU A 78 -2.88 1.98 2.90
CA GLU A 78 -2.00 3.14 3.13
C GLU A 78 -2.62 4.11 4.14
N GLY A 79 -3.88 4.51 3.92
CA GLY A 79 -4.60 5.40 4.82
C GLY A 79 -4.71 4.86 6.24
N LEU A 80 -5.06 3.57 6.38
CA LEU A 80 -5.14 2.90 7.68
C LEU A 80 -3.80 2.90 8.42
N ALA A 81 -2.71 2.59 7.72
CA ALA A 81 -1.37 2.57 8.31
C ALA A 81 -0.92 3.97 8.77
N ILE A 82 -1.22 5.01 7.99
CA ILE A 82 -0.95 6.41 8.37
C ILE A 82 -1.78 6.78 9.62
N PHE A 83 -3.07 6.45 9.64
CA PHE A 83 -3.95 6.71 10.78
C PHE A 83 -3.44 6.07 12.08
N ILE A 84 -3.13 4.77 12.03
CA ILE A 84 -2.63 4.03 13.19
C ILE A 84 -1.32 4.64 13.70
N ASN A 85 -0.38 4.92 12.79
CA ASN A 85 0.90 5.50 13.18
C ASN A 85 0.74 6.93 13.72
N GLY A 86 -0.17 7.72 13.15
CA GLY A 86 -0.56 9.04 13.64
C GLY A 86 -1.06 9.00 15.08
N LYS A 87 -1.85 8.01 15.45
CA LYS A 87 -2.35 7.83 16.82
C LYS A 87 -1.25 7.47 17.83
N VAL A 88 -0.30 6.62 17.43
CA VAL A 88 0.69 6.04 18.35
C VAL A 88 1.96 6.87 18.46
N TYR A 89 2.46 7.34 17.32
CA TYR A 89 3.74 8.04 17.17
C TYR A 89 3.61 9.47 16.67
N GLY A 90 2.39 9.95 16.39
CA GLY A 90 2.20 11.29 15.82
C GLY A 90 2.68 11.40 14.38
N GLY A 91 2.78 10.28 13.65
CA GLY A 91 3.18 10.26 12.26
C GLY A 91 2.20 10.97 11.32
N TRP A 92 2.68 11.33 10.14
CA TRP A 92 1.91 12.06 9.15
C TRP A 92 2.22 11.58 7.73
N LYS A 93 1.33 11.91 6.80
CA LYS A 93 1.52 11.65 5.37
C LYS A 93 2.68 12.50 4.83
N SER A 94 3.68 11.87 4.23
CA SER A 94 4.84 12.61 3.73
C SER A 94 4.48 13.51 2.54
N GLY A 95 5.12 14.68 2.48
CA GLY A 95 5.10 15.53 1.28
C GLY A 95 6.22 15.20 0.28
N ILE A 96 7.11 14.26 0.62
CA ILE A 96 8.26 13.91 -0.20
C ILE A 96 7.84 12.82 -1.22
N PRO A 97 8.05 13.04 -2.53
CA PRO A 97 7.71 12.05 -3.54
C PRO A 97 8.33 10.67 -3.26
N GLY A 98 7.49 9.62 -3.29
CA GLY A 98 7.89 8.23 -3.08
C GLY A 98 7.92 7.79 -1.61
N VAL A 99 7.63 8.68 -0.66
CA VAL A 99 7.42 8.36 0.75
C VAL A 99 5.94 8.57 1.08
N ASP A 100 5.34 7.62 1.80
CA ASP A 100 3.92 7.66 2.14
C ASP A 100 3.73 8.13 3.59
N LEU A 101 4.57 7.67 4.52
CA LEU A 101 4.48 7.96 5.95
C LEU A 101 5.83 8.42 6.53
N GLU A 102 5.79 9.45 7.36
CA GLU A 102 6.90 9.90 8.19
C GLU A 102 6.52 9.90 9.66
N PHE A 103 7.45 9.49 10.52
CA PHE A 103 7.32 9.64 11.98
C PHE A 103 8.67 9.58 12.68
N ASP A 104 8.72 10.14 13.90
CA ASP A 104 9.91 10.13 14.74
C ASP A 104 9.77 9.08 15.85
N LYS A 105 10.80 8.25 16.01
CA LYS A 105 10.89 7.24 17.08
C LYS A 105 12.34 7.01 17.47
N ASP A 106 12.62 6.95 18.77
CA ASP A 106 13.94 6.65 19.35
C ASP A 106 15.07 7.55 18.79
N GLY A 107 14.77 8.84 18.59
CA GLY A 107 15.72 9.83 18.04
C GLY A 107 16.01 9.68 16.54
N LYS A 108 15.21 8.88 15.81
CA LYS A 108 15.35 8.63 14.38
C LYS A 108 14.07 9.04 13.65
N ARG A 109 14.24 9.56 12.43
CA ARG A 109 13.14 9.81 11.49
C ARG A 109 12.97 8.59 10.61
N PHE A 110 11.82 7.95 10.70
CA PHE A 110 11.46 6.88 9.79
C PHE A 110 10.73 7.46 8.58
N ILE A 111 11.19 7.07 7.39
CA ILE A 111 10.50 7.32 6.12
C ILE A 111 10.01 5.97 5.59
N VAL A 112 8.72 5.87 5.31
CA VAL A 112 8.08 4.61 4.97
C VAL A 112 7.38 4.72 3.62
N THR A 113 7.67 3.78 2.73
CA THR A 113 6.81 3.49 1.58
C THR A 113 5.94 2.29 1.92
N ILE A 114 4.63 2.44 1.77
CA ILE A 114 3.62 1.44 2.11
C ILE A 114 3.18 0.74 0.82
N LYS A 115 3.09 -0.58 0.89
CA LYS A 115 2.69 -1.45 -0.20
C LYS A 115 1.73 -2.52 0.32
N SER A 116 0.88 -3.04 -0.54
CA SER A 116 -0.10 -4.05 -0.13
C SER A 116 0.59 -5.36 0.27
N GLY A 117 1.44 -5.91 -0.61
CA GLY A 117 2.12 -7.21 -0.40
C GLY A 117 3.62 -7.23 -0.76
N PRO A 118 4.32 -8.36 -0.52
CA PRO A 118 5.78 -8.43 -0.64
C PRO A 118 6.30 -8.38 -2.07
N ASN A 119 5.50 -8.80 -3.06
CA ASN A 119 5.86 -8.87 -4.47
C ASN A 119 5.25 -7.72 -5.29
N TRP A 120 5.24 -6.52 -4.72
CA TRP A 120 4.54 -5.36 -5.28
C TRP A 120 5.21 -4.73 -6.51
N GLY A 121 6.46 -5.09 -6.82
CA GLY A 121 7.19 -4.43 -7.89
C GLY A 121 8.29 -5.28 -8.52
N ASN A 122 8.55 -5.02 -9.79
CA ASN A 122 9.68 -5.56 -10.54
C ASN A 122 10.99 -4.82 -10.19
N SER A 123 12.10 -5.23 -10.80
CA SER A 123 13.42 -4.66 -10.53
C SER A 123 13.52 -3.14 -10.74
N SER A 124 12.85 -2.58 -11.76
CA SER A 124 12.89 -1.13 -12.02
C SER A 124 12.09 -0.34 -10.98
N GLN A 125 10.96 -0.87 -10.53
CA GLN A 125 10.16 -0.26 -9.44
C GLN A 125 10.92 -0.29 -8.12
N ILE A 126 11.61 -1.39 -7.80
CA ILE A 126 12.46 -1.50 -6.61
C ILE A 126 13.64 -0.52 -6.68
N ALA A 127 14.29 -0.41 -7.83
CA ALA A 127 15.38 0.56 -8.05
C ALA A 127 14.90 2.01 -7.87
N LYS A 128 13.70 2.32 -8.38
CA LYS A 128 13.08 3.63 -8.19
C LYS A 128 12.82 3.94 -6.72
N MET A 129 12.21 3.02 -5.96
CA MET A 129 11.97 3.23 -4.52
C MET A 129 13.29 3.48 -3.76
N LYS A 130 14.35 2.73 -4.06
CA LYS A 130 15.68 2.98 -3.47
C LYS A 130 16.20 4.39 -3.78
N SER A 131 16.01 4.86 -5.01
CA SER A 131 16.39 6.23 -5.43
C SER A 131 15.55 7.29 -4.70
N ASP A 132 14.25 7.05 -4.56
CA ASP A 132 13.32 7.94 -3.88
C ASP A 132 13.68 8.05 -2.39
N PHE A 133 13.97 6.94 -1.70
CA PHE A 133 14.46 6.97 -0.31
C PHE A 133 15.77 7.75 -0.14
N LYS A 134 16.72 7.57 -1.06
CA LYS A 134 17.99 8.31 -1.03
C LYS A 134 17.76 9.81 -1.19
N THR A 135 16.85 10.19 -2.08
CA THR A 135 16.48 11.60 -2.29
C THR A 135 15.78 12.16 -1.07
N ALA A 136 14.80 11.45 -0.51
CA ALA A 136 14.07 11.84 0.69
C ALA A 136 14.99 12.04 1.90
N ALA A 137 15.90 11.10 2.15
CA ALA A 137 16.88 11.21 3.22
C ALA A 137 17.81 12.42 3.05
N LYS A 138 18.18 12.79 1.82
CA LYS A 138 18.96 14.01 1.55
C LYS A 138 18.14 15.27 1.86
N THR A 139 16.90 15.34 1.37
CA THR A 139 15.98 16.48 1.62
C THR A 139 15.75 16.72 3.12
N LEU A 140 15.62 15.65 3.90
CA LEU A 140 15.43 15.75 5.35
C LEU A 140 16.70 16.16 6.11
N ARG A 141 17.89 15.92 5.54
CA ARG A 141 19.18 16.31 6.14
C ARG A 141 19.59 17.74 5.79
N THR A 142 19.15 18.27 4.65
CA THR A 142 19.50 19.64 4.21
C THR A 142 19.01 20.73 5.16
N SER A 143 18.09 20.43 6.07
CA SER A 143 17.65 21.34 7.13
C SER A 143 18.63 21.48 8.31
N ASN A 144 19.89 21.01 8.17
CA ASN A 144 20.93 21.01 9.22
C ASN A 144 20.47 20.36 10.54
N SER A 145 19.54 19.42 10.43
CA SER A 145 18.75 18.90 11.54
C SER A 145 19.49 17.84 12.37
N GLY A 146 20.61 17.30 11.88
CA GLY A 146 21.31 16.17 12.50
C GLY A 146 20.48 14.88 12.55
N ILE A 147 19.33 14.85 11.89
CA ILE A 147 18.35 13.76 11.99
C ILE A 147 18.89 12.49 11.32
N HIS A 148 18.90 11.40 12.08
CA HIS A 148 19.17 10.08 11.55
C HIS A 148 17.92 9.52 10.86
N VAL A 149 17.96 9.45 9.53
CA VAL A 149 16.86 8.95 8.70
C VAL A 149 17.01 7.46 8.44
N VAL A 150 15.94 6.69 8.67
CA VAL A 150 15.84 5.25 8.40
C VAL A 150 14.72 4.99 7.40
N ALA A 151 15.04 4.34 6.29
CA ALA A 151 14.07 3.99 5.26
C ALA A 151 13.45 2.60 5.48
N VAL A 152 12.13 2.49 5.31
CA VAL A 152 11.39 1.24 5.49
C VAL A 152 10.43 1.02 4.32
N ASN A 153 10.48 -0.18 3.74
CA ASN A 153 9.45 -0.70 2.86
C ASN A 153 8.48 -1.56 3.71
N GLY A 154 7.30 -1.01 3.94
CA GLY A 154 6.24 -1.66 4.70
C GLY A 154 5.26 -2.37 3.77
N CYS A 155 5.07 -3.68 3.95
CA CYS A 155 4.01 -4.41 3.28
C CYS A 155 2.91 -4.81 4.26
N CYS A 156 1.67 -4.46 3.95
CA CYS A 156 0.53 -4.67 4.83
C CYS A 156 0.19 -6.15 5.05
N TYR A 157 0.44 -7.00 4.05
CA TYR A 157 0.26 -8.45 4.15
C TYR A 157 1.43 -9.23 3.56
N GLY A 158 1.34 -10.56 3.68
CA GLY A 158 2.35 -11.50 3.23
C GLY A 158 3.41 -11.78 4.29
N LYS A 159 4.25 -12.78 4.01
CA LYS A 159 5.28 -13.25 4.93
C LYS A 159 6.64 -13.22 4.23
N THR A 160 7.56 -12.45 4.77
CA THR A 160 8.98 -12.47 4.41
C THR A 160 9.81 -12.45 5.69
N ARG A 161 11.08 -12.86 5.59
CA ARG A 161 12.03 -12.57 6.67
C ARG A 161 12.26 -11.05 6.73
N ILE A 162 12.24 -10.51 7.95
CA ILE A 162 12.75 -9.17 8.19
C ILE A 162 14.18 -9.14 7.65
N SER A 163 14.44 -8.21 6.75
CA SER A 163 15.72 -8.11 6.09
C SER A 163 16.14 -6.66 5.98
N ASP A 164 17.39 -6.42 6.37
CA ASP A 164 18.11 -5.22 5.98
C ASP A 164 18.56 -5.40 4.52
N GLN A 165 18.09 -4.52 3.65
CA GLN A 165 18.42 -4.51 2.22
C GLN A 165 19.57 -3.54 1.91
N GLY A 166 20.27 -3.07 2.95
CA GLY A 166 21.34 -2.08 2.91
C GLY A 166 20.81 -0.65 2.81
N ASP A 167 19.94 -0.38 1.83
CA ASP A 167 19.36 0.96 1.61
C ASP A 167 18.09 1.20 2.44
N TYR A 168 17.38 0.13 2.83
CA TYR A 168 16.10 0.18 3.55
C TYR A 168 15.83 -1.14 4.28
N PHE A 169 14.95 -1.11 5.28
CA PHE A 169 14.42 -2.32 5.91
C PHE A 169 13.12 -2.77 5.25
N LYS A 170 12.94 -4.09 5.07
CA LYS A 170 11.66 -4.63 4.59
C LYS A 170 10.91 -5.34 5.71
N TYR A 171 9.71 -4.84 6.02
CA TYR A 171 8.78 -5.46 6.98
C TYR A 171 7.49 -5.84 6.25
N CYS A 172 6.98 -7.05 6.43
CA CYS A 172 5.74 -7.48 5.79
C CYS A 172 4.80 -8.17 6.78
N GLY A 173 3.50 -7.90 6.67
CA GLY A 173 2.48 -8.47 7.53
C GLY A 173 2.64 -7.99 8.97
N GLN A 174 2.50 -8.91 9.93
CA GLN A 174 2.55 -8.62 11.36
C GLN A 174 3.77 -7.76 11.79
N PRO A 175 5.03 -8.06 11.38
CA PRO A 175 6.16 -7.19 11.67
C PRO A 175 6.00 -5.72 11.24
N PHE A 176 5.34 -5.46 10.10
CA PHE A 176 5.10 -4.09 9.66
C PHE A 176 4.06 -3.39 10.55
N TRP A 177 2.97 -4.08 10.86
CA TRP A 177 1.93 -3.54 11.74
C TRP A 177 2.48 -3.26 13.14
N GLU A 178 3.20 -4.20 13.75
CA GLU A 178 3.84 -4.03 15.05
C GLU A 178 4.82 -2.86 15.05
N PHE A 179 5.56 -2.67 13.94
CA PHE A 179 6.48 -1.56 13.81
C PHE A 179 5.76 -0.20 13.87
N ILE A 180 4.64 -0.05 13.17
CA ILE A 180 3.88 1.22 13.11
C ILE A 180 2.86 1.42 14.23
N SER A 181 2.53 0.37 15.00
CA SER A 181 1.54 0.40 16.08
C SER A 181 2.14 0.32 17.50
N SER A 182 3.47 0.28 17.60
CA SER A 182 4.21 0.07 18.85
C SER A 182 3.98 -1.29 19.52
N GLY A 183 4.18 -2.34 18.74
CA GLY A 183 4.17 -3.73 19.21
C GLY A 183 2.78 -4.32 19.37
N VAL A 184 1.72 -3.55 19.07
CA VAL A 184 0.37 -4.12 18.99
C VAL A 184 0.31 -4.98 17.74
N SER A 185 0.30 -6.30 17.95
CA SER A 185 0.12 -7.27 16.87
C SER A 185 -1.26 -7.08 16.26
N PHE A 186 -1.28 -6.69 14.98
CA PHE A 186 -2.50 -6.55 14.21
C PHE A 186 -2.64 -7.73 13.26
N CYS A 187 -3.79 -8.39 13.31
CA CYS A 187 -4.16 -9.38 12.30
C CYS A 187 -5.14 -8.72 11.34
N LEU A 188 -5.00 -8.95 10.03
CA LEU A 188 -5.98 -8.49 9.02
C LEU A 188 -7.41 -8.96 9.32
N ARG A 189 -7.60 -9.98 10.15
CA ARG A 189 -8.91 -10.40 10.68
C ARG A 189 -9.64 -9.37 11.54
N TYR A 190 -8.95 -8.34 12.03
CA TYR A 190 -9.56 -7.21 12.73
C TYR A 190 -9.80 -6.01 11.80
N ILE A 191 -9.40 -6.12 10.52
CA ILE A 191 -9.46 -5.07 9.49
C ILE A 191 -10.63 -5.33 8.52
N LEU A 192 -11.07 -6.59 8.38
CA LEU A 192 -12.12 -7.07 7.46
C LEU A 192 -13.18 -7.89 8.21
#